data_AF-T2J8F9-F1
#
_entry.id   AF-T2J8F9-F1
#
_cell.length_a   1.000
_cell.length_b   1.000
_cell.length_c   1.000
_cell.angle_alpha   90.00
_cell.angle_beta   90.00
_cell.angle_gamma   90.00
#
_symmetry.space_group_name_H-M   'P 1'
#
loop_
_entity.id
_entity.type
_entity.pdbx_description
1 polymer ?
#
loop_
_entity_poly.entity_id
_entity_poly.type
_entity_poly.pdbx_seq_one_letter_code
_entity_poly.pdbx_strand_id
1 'polypeptide(L)'
;MLDDTGRAEVKQLAEELGCYYISRSHNTHAKAGNLNNALQQTNGELVVVFDADFVPTTNFLERTIGFFKIIKLPYYKRLRAFIMLILSPEI
;
A
#
# COMPACT_ATOMS: atom_id res chain seq x y z
N MET A 1 -5.95 -1.15 0.94
CA MET A 1 -6.09 -2.28 1.86
C MET A 1 -5.86 -3.55 1.08
N LEU A 2 -4.74 -4.22 1.31
CA LEU A 2 -4.50 -5.54 0.73
C LEU A 2 -4.91 -6.60 1.75
N ASP A 3 -5.79 -7.52 1.40
CA ASP A 3 -6.27 -8.56 2.30
C ASP A 3 -6.16 -9.95 1.66
N ASP A 4 -5.46 -10.85 2.36
CA ASP A 4 -5.31 -12.27 2.00
C ASP A 4 -6.41 -13.16 2.60
N THR A 5 -7.21 -12.63 3.53
CA THR A 5 -8.26 -13.40 4.21
C THR A 5 -9.62 -13.29 3.53
N GLY A 6 -9.85 -12.26 2.71
CA GLY A 6 -11.10 -12.07 1.98
C GLY A 6 -12.27 -11.71 2.89
N ARG A 7 -12.02 -11.11 4.05
CA ARG A 7 -13.06 -10.83 5.06
C ARG A 7 -13.96 -9.69 4.61
N ALA A 8 -15.28 -9.92 4.65
CA ALA A 8 -16.27 -8.94 4.22
C ALA A 8 -16.22 -7.68 5.09
N GLU A 9 -15.96 -7.82 6.39
CA GLU A 9 -15.87 -6.72 7.35
C GLU A 9 -14.67 -5.81 7.04
N VAL A 10 -13.54 -6.41 6.62
CA VAL A 10 -12.32 -5.67 6.24
C VAL A 10 -12.56 -4.88 4.96
N LYS A 11 -13.25 -5.48 3.98
CA LYS A 11 -13.64 -4.79 2.75
C LYS A 11 -14.54 -3.61 3.05
N GLN A 12 -15.58 -3.81 3.85
CA GLN A 12 -16.53 -2.76 4.21
C GLN A 12 -15.82 -1.61 4.93
N LEU A 13 -14.97 -1.92 5.93
CA LEU A 13 -14.20 -0.91 6.64
C LEU A 13 -13.27 -0.12 5.72
N ALA A 14 -12.61 -0.78 4.77
CA ALA A 14 -11.77 -0.11 3.79
C ALA A 14 -12.58 0.87 2.93
N GLU A 15 -13.76 0.48 2.47
CA GLU A 15 -14.66 1.34 1.69
C GLU A 15 -15.17 2.53 2.52
N GLU A 16 -15.57 2.32 3.78
CA GLU A 16 -16.00 3.37 4.71
C GLU A 16 -14.89 4.41 4.98
N LEU A 17 -13.63 3.97 5.05
CA LEU A 17 -12.47 4.83 5.22
C LEU A 17 -11.97 5.45 3.90
N GLY A 18 -12.67 5.24 2.79
CA GLY A 18 -12.28 5.75 1.47
C GLY A 18 -11.02 5.11 0.90
N CYS A 19 -10.66 3.92 1.37
CA CYS A 19 -9.50 3.14 0.91
C CYS A 19 -9.90 2.16 -0.19
N TYR A 20 -9.02 1.99 -1.19
CA TYR A 20 -9.18 0.91 -2.17
C TYR A 20 -8.90 -0.44 -1.54
N TYR A 21 -9.81 -1.39 -1.72
CA TYR A 21 -9.65 -2.77 -1.28
C TYR A 21 -9.19 -3.66 -2.45
N ILE A 22 -8.14 -4.44 -2.24
CA ILE A 22 -7.63 -5.42 -3.18
C ILE A 22 -7.44 -6.73 -2.43
N SER A 23 -8.04 -7.81 -2.94
CA SER A 23 -7.81 -9.17 -2.48
C SER A 23 -7.39 -10.05 -3.64
N ARG A 24 -6.93 -11.26 -3.34
CA ARG A 24 -6.57 -12.27 -4.33
C ARG A 24 -7.26 -13.58 -4.03
N SER A 25 -7.43 -14.40 -5.07
CA SER A 25 -8.07 -15.71 -4.95
C SER A 25 -7.13 -16.77 -4.36
N HIS A 26 -5.82 -16.61 -4.48
CA HIS A 26 -4.82 -17.60 -4.05
C HIS A 26 -3.69 -16.95 -3.24
N ASN A 27 -3.41 -17.51 -2.06
CA ASN A 27 -2.40 -17.01 -1.13
C ASN A 27 -0.99 -17.55 -1.41
N THR A 28 -0.54 -17.45 -2.66
CA THR A 28 0.83 -17.85 -3.04
C THR A 28 1.85 -16.80 -2.63
N HIS A 29 3.02 -17.17 -2.10
CA HIS A 29 4.08 -16.22 -1.70
C HIS A 29 3.71 -15.20 -0.59
N ALA A 30 2.64 -15.44 0.18
CA ALA A 30 2.25 -14.63 1.36
C ALA A 30 2.32 -13.11 1.09
N LYS A 31 2.94 -12.33 2.00
CA LYS A 31 3.12 -10.87 1.91
C LYS A 31 3.69 -10.39 0.57
N ALA A 32 4.70 -11.07 0.04
CA ALA A 32 5.33 -10.72 -1.23
C ALA A 32 4.37 -10.92 -2.40
N GLY A 33 3.59 -12.00 -2.38
CA GLY A 33 2.57 -12.25 -3.40
C GLY A 33 1.43 -11.24 -3.37
N ASN A 34 1.01 -10.82 -2.16
CA ASN A 34 -0.04 -9.80 -2.02
C ASN A 34 0.43 -8.45 -2.57
N LEU A 35 1.66 -8.05 -2.24
CA LEU A 35 2.29 -6.85 -2.80
C LEU A 35 2.38 -6.90 -4.34
N ASN A 36 2.87 -8.02 -4.90
CA ASN A 36 3.01 -8.17 -6.35
C ASN A 36 1.67 -8.06 -7.09
N ASN A 37 0.61 -8.68 -6.55
CA ASN A 37 -0.74 -8.58 -7.11
C ASN A 37 -1.25 -7.13 -7.15
N ALA A 38 -0.95 -6.35 -6.10
CA ALA A 38 -1.37 -4.97 -6.02
C ALA A 38 -0.50 -4.02 -6.87
N LEU A 39 0.79 -4.29 -7.01
CA LEU A 39 1.69 -3.54 -7.90
C LEU A 39 1.26 -3.66 -9.37
N GLN A 40 0.68 -4.78 -9.79
CA GLN A 40 0.14 -4.94 -11.15
C GLN A 40 -1.13 -4.11 -11.40
N GLN A 41 -1.82 -3.67 -10.35
CA GLN A 41 -3.10 -2.96 -10.42
C GLN A 41 -2.97 -1.47 -10.05
N THR A 42 -1.77 -1.02 -9.71
CA THR A 42 -1.50 0.35 -9.27
C THR A 42 -0.38 0.97 -10.09
N ASN A 43 -0.45 2.29 -10.32
CA ASN A 43 0.51 3.03 -11.16
C ASN A 43 1.21 4.14 -10.36
N GLY A 44 1.48 3.89 -9.07
CA GLY A 44 2.15 4.85 -8.19
C GLY A 44 3.65 4.91 -8.45
N GLU A 45 4.25 6.10 -8.37
CA GLU A 45 5.71 6.27 -8.52
C GLU A 45 6.47 5.87 -7.25
N LEU A 46 5.79 5.94 -6.10
CA LEU A 46 6.29 5.52 -4.80
C LEU A 46 5.27 4.60 -4.14
N VAL A 47 5.79 3.54 -3.54
CA VAL A 47 5.02 2.56 -2.79
C VAL A 47 5.42 2.65 -1.34
N VAL A 48 4.45 2.91 -0.47
CA VAL A 48 4.63 2.87 0.98
C VAL A 48 3.89 1.66 1.51
N VAL A 49 4.61 0.81 2.24
CA VAL A 49 4.06 -0.39 2.85
C VAL A 49 3.95 -0.19 4.35
N PHE A 50 2.75 -0.39 4.89
CA PHE A 50 2.52 -0.47 6.33
C PHE A 50 1.93 -1.84 6.69
N ASP A 51 2.40 -2.38 7.80
CA ASP A 51 1.87 -3.60 8.38
C ASP A 51 0.56 -3.32 9.14
N ALA A 52 -0.26 -4.35 9.27
CA ALA A 52 -1.60 -4.29 9.87
C ALA A 52 -1.63 -3.71 11.28
N ASP A 53 -0.55 -3.91 12.02
CA ASP A 53 -0.33 -3.55 13.41
C ASP A 53 0.45 -2.23 13.57
N PHE A 54 0.86 -1.61 12.46
CA PHE A 54 1.61 -0.37 12.47
C PHE A 54 0.74 0.83 12.08
N VAL A 55 0.60 1.77 13.03
CA VAL A 55 -0.08 3.06 12.79
C VAL A 55 0.97 4.14 12.52
N PRO A 56 1.10 4.64 11.27
CA PRO A 56 2.07 5.68 10.95
C PRO A 56 1.70 7.03 11.57
N THR A 57 2.70 7.88 11.81
CA THR A 57 2.45 9.28 12.18
C THR A 57 1.84 10.05 11.02
N THR A 58 0.98 11.03 11.32
CA THR A 58 0.27 11.83 10.30
C THR A 58 1.21 12.61 9.37
N ASN A 59 2.45 12.88 9.81
CA ASN A 59 3.48 13.56 9.03
C ASN A 59 4.49 12.62 8.35
N PHE A 60 4.25 11.29 8.35
CA PHE A 60 5.17 10.30 7.79
C PHE A 60 5.57 10.63 6.34
N LEU A 61 4.59 10.90 5.48
CA LEU A 61 4.84 11.17 4.06
C LEU A 61 5.64 12.47 3.86
N GLU A 62 5.31 13.53 4.60
CA GLU A 62 6.00 14.82 4.51
C GLU A 62 7.49 14.69 4.87
N ARG A 63 7.79 13.87 5.90
CA ARG A 63 9.15 13.64 6.38
C ARG A 63 9.95 12.67 5.52
N THR A 64 9.31 11.81 4.72
CA THR A 64 9.98 10.74 3.98
C THR A 64 10.11 11.01 2.48
N ILE A 65 9.09 11.59 1.84
CA ILE A 65 9.09 11.84 0.38
C ILE A 65 10.25 12.76 -0.03
N GLY A 66 10.68 13.66 0.86
CA GLY A 66 11.81 14.57 0.62
C GLY A 66 13.12 13.86 0.24
N PHE A 67 13.39 12.68 0.78
CA PHE A 67 14.59 11.91 0.48
C PHE A 67 14.65 11.44 -0.98
N PHE A 68 13.50 11.14 -1.59
CA PHE A 68 13.41 10.73 -2.99
C PHE A 68 13.59 11.89 -3.98
N LYS A 69 13.46 13.15 -3.55
CA LYS A 69 13.72 14.34 -4.39
C LYS A 69 15.22 14.60 -4.62
N ILE A 70 16.09 14.10 -3.76
CA ILE A 70 17.55 14.26 -3.92
C ILE A 70 18.06 13.49 -5.15
N ILE A 71 17.25 12.56 -5.69
CA ILE A 71 17.50 11.80 -6.92
C ILE A 71 16.61 12.30 -8.08
N LYS A 72 16.33 13.61 -8.18
CA LYS A 72 15.58 14.14 -9.35
C LYS A 72 16.48 14.58 -10.50
N LEU A 73 16.47 13.76 -11.55
CA LEU A 73 16.65 14.17 -12.95
C LEU A 73 15.57 15.20 -13.35
N PRO A 74 15.87 16.16 -14.24
CA PRO A 74 15.14 17.43 -14.39
C PRO A 74 13.68 17.39 -14.89
N TYR A 75 13.04 16.23 -15.06
CA TYR A 75 11.77 16.10 -15.79
C TYR A 75 10.55 15.63 -14.99
N TYR A 76 10.65 15.33 -13.69
CA TYR A 76 9.54 14.67 -13.00
C TYR A 76 8.47 15.61 -12.41
N LYS A 77 7.23 15.42 -12.89
CA LYS A 77 5.97 15.99 -12.38
C LYS A 77 5.67 15.54 -10.93
N ARG A 78 4.61 16.13 -10.36
CA ARG A 78 4.09 15.94 -9.00
C ARG A 78 4.08 14.47 -8.58
N LEU A 79 4.94 14.11 -7.63
CA LEU A 79 5.02 12.76 -7.04
C LEU A 79 3.69 12.40 -6.40
N ARG A 80 3.06 11.33 -6.87
CA ARG A 80 1.90 10.72 -6.20
C ARG A 80 2.38 9.50 -5.42
N ALA A 81 2.36 9.59 -4.10
CA ALA A 81 2.58 8.44 -3.22
C ALA A 81 1.28 7.68 -3.05
N PHE A 82 1.32 6.35 -3.16
CA PHE A 82 0.19 5.48 -2.84
C PHE A 82 0.50 4.74 -1.55
N ILE A 83 -0.45 4.76 -0.59
CA ILE A 83 -0.32 4.04 0.68
C ILE A 83 -0.90 2.64 0.48
N MET A 84 -0.07 1.63 0.72
CA MET A 84 -0.44 0.23 0.63
C MET A 84 -0.35 -0.41 2.03
N LEU A 85 -1.49 -0.54 2.69
CA LEU A 85 -1.58 -1.31 3.93
C LEU A 85 -1.70 -2.80 3.58
N ILE A 86 -0.82 -3.64 4.13
CA ILE A 86 -0.83 -5.08 3.90
C ILE A 86 -1.38 -5.80 5.13
N LEU A 87 -2.55 -6.42 4.96
CA LEU A 87 -3.07 -7.44 5.86
C LEU A 87 -2.68 -8.81 5.29
N SER A 88 -1.51 -9.29 5.67
CA SER A 88 -1.17 -10.70 5.53
C SER A 88 -1.34 -11.33 6.90
N PRO A 89 -1.99 -12.50 7.05
CA PRO A 89 -1.74 -13.31 8.22
C PRO A 89 -0.21 -13.51 8.31
N GLU A 90 0.35 -13.23 9.48
CA GLU A 90 1.71 -13.68 9.77
C GLU A 90 1.76 -15.20 9.58
N ILE A 91 2.91 -15.69 9.14
CA ILE A 91 3.20 -17.12 8.98
C ILE A 91 2.70 -17.90 10.20
#